data_AF-A0A1C6CBJ7-F1
#
_entry.id   AF-A0A1C6CBJ7-F1
#
_cell.length_a   1.000
_cell.length_b   1.000
_cell.length_c   1.000
_cell.angle_alpha   90.00
_cell.angle_beta   90.00
_cell.angle_gamma   90.00
#
_symmetry.space_group_name_H-M   'P 1'
#
loop_
_entity.id
_entity.type
_entity.pdbx_description
1 polymer ?
#
loop_
_entity_poly.entity_id
_entity_poly.type
_entity_poly.pdbx_seq_one_letter_code
_entity_poly.pdbx_strand_id
1 'polypeptide(L)'
;MANCVLCGQKLGMFDKVKIDFHNTKQSVCSDCANRLDNTVGPERAELFRQILDSPYLENGEDIRADINTGKPCPACGAILHRKLRNFSIGSDGYGGLSSLGLPSYEVDLYACPQCGKVELYTAAPGAWAALTDQPEAEQVTCPDCGTRHSPLIGCPSCAVRQAGSGRTFPQEEKQSTSKRSKKVPWEK
;
A
#
# COMPACT_ATOMS: atom_id res chain seq x y z
N MET A 1 -33.18 -5.48 -12.22
CA MET A 1 -33.67 -4.44 -11.29
C MET A 1 -33.14 -4.78 -9.91
N ALA A 2 -32.59 -3.81 -9.17
CA ALA A 2 -32.06 -4.03 -7.83
C ALA A 2 -33.11 -3.68 -6.77
N ASN A 3 -33.02 -4.28 -5.60
CA ASN A 3 -33.88 -3.93 -4.47
C ASN A 3 -33.04 -3.25 -3.39
N CYS A 4 -33.68 -2.40 -2.58
CA CYS A 4 -33.06 -1.83 -1.40
C CYS A 4 -32.71 -2.96 -0.42
N VAL A 5 -31.45 -3.06 -0.04
CA VAL A 5 -30.99 -4.10 0.90
C VAL A 5 -31.64 -3.96 2.28
N LEU A 6 -32.08 -2.76 2.68
CA LEU A 6 -32.70 -2.53 3.99
C LEU A 6 -34.21 -2.78 4.01
N CYS A 7 -34.96 -2.26 3.03
CA CYS A 7 -36.43 -2.31 3.05
C CYS A 7 -37.06 -3.18 1.95
N GLY A 8 -36.25 -3.71 1.02
CA GLY A 8 -36.74 -4.55 -0.09
C GLY A 8 -37.45 -3.80 -1.21
N GLN A 9 -37.59 -2.48 -1.13
CA GLN A 9 -38.19 -1.67 -2.20
C GLN A 9 -37.43 -1.85 -3.52
N LYS A 10 -38.17 -2.06 -4.61
CA LYS A 10 -37.59 -2.09 -5.97
C LYS A 10 -37.03 -0.72 -6.32
N LEU A 11 -35.77 -0.68 -6.75
CA LEU A 11 -35.07 0.56 -7.07
C LEU A 11 -35.12 0.83 -8.58
N GLY A 12 -35.59 2.02 -8.93
CA GLY A 12 -35.38 2.63 -10.24
C GLY A 12 -33.96 3.19 -10.38
N MET A 13 -33.65 3.74 -11.55
CA MET A 13 -32.31 4.26 -11.85
C MET A 13 -31.97 5.52 -11.02
N PHE A 14 -32.97 6.33 -10.65
CA PHE A 14 -32.80 7.59 -9.92
C PHE A 14 -32.85 7.46 -8.39
N ASP A 15 -33.46 6.39 -7.86
CA ASP A 15 -33.61 6.17 -6.41
C ASP A 15 -32.53 5.25 -5.83
N LYS A 16 -31.60 4.78 -6.68
CA LYS A 16 -30.57 3.82 -6.30
C LYS A 16 -29.33 4.53 -5.77
N VAL A 17 -29.15 4.50 -4.45
CA VAL A 17 -27.92 4.95 -3.79
C VAL A 17 -27.02 3.74 -3.52
N LYS A 18 -25.72 3.88 -3.76
CA LYS A 18 -24.71 2.85 -3.46
C LYS A 18 -23.94 3.23 -2.20
N ILE A 19 -24.00 2.38 -1.19
CA ILE A 19 -23.25 2.54 0.07
C ILE A 19 -22.10 1.54 0.15
N ASP A 20 -21.03 1.93 0.83
CA ASP A 20 -19.93 1.03 1.17
C ASP A 20 -20.31 0.13 2.35
N PHE A 21 -20.17 -1.17 2.16
CA PHE A 21 -20.40 -2.16 3.18
C PHE A 21 -19.45 -3.33 3.01
N HIS A 22 -18.50 -3.51 3.94
CA HIS A 22 -17.53 -4.62 3.92
C HIS A 22 -16.87 -4.82 2.55
N ASN A 23 -16.17 -3.80 2.03
CA ASN A 23 -15.49 -3.81 0.72
C ASN A 23 -16.40 -4.01 -0.51
N THR A 24 -17.71 -3.94 -0.34
CA THR A 24 -18.68 -4.09 -1.43
C THR A 24 -19.62 -2.89 -1.48
N LYS A 25 -20.31 -2.73 -2.60
CA LYS A 25 -21.29 -1.66 -2.81
C LYS A 25 -22.71 -2.22 -2.74
N GLN A 26 -23.45 -1.86 -1.70
CA GLN A 26 -24.85 -2.27 -1.52
C GLN A 26 -25.82 -1.23 -2.06
N SER A 27 -26.91 -1.68 -2.65
CA SER A 27 -27.99 -0.81 -3.15
C SER A 27 -29.00 -0.50 -2.05
N VAL A 28 -29.25 0.78 -1.80
CA VAL A 28 -30.29 1.25 -0.88
C VAL A 28 -31.14 2.33 -1.57
N CYS A 29 -32.39 2.51 -1.11
CA CYS A 29 -33.18 3.69 -1.50
C CYS A 29 -32.67 4.94 -0.76
N SER A 30 -32.99 6.12 -1.28
CA SER A 30 -32.61 7.41 -0.68
C SER A 30 -33.01 7.54 0.78
N ASP A 31 -34.21 7.10 1.16
CA ASP A 31 -34.68 7.16 2.56
C ASP A 31 -33.83 6.28 3.49
N CYS A 32 -33.49 5.07 3.03
CA CYS A 32 -32.65 4.15 3.79
C CYS A 32 -31.19 4.63 3.86
N ALA A 33 -30.68 5.27 2.81
CA ALA A 33 -29.36 5.91 2.82
C ALA A 33 -29.32 7.04 3.85
N ASN A 34 -30.29 7.95 3.80
CA ASN A 34 -30.43 9.05 4.76
C ASN A 34 -30.56 8.52 6.18
N ARG A 35 -31.38 7.47 6.41
CA ARG A 35 -31.49 6.83 7.72
C ARG A 35 -30.13 6.31 8.19
N LEU A 36 -29.41 5.60 7.33
CA LEU A 36 -28.10 5.06 7.68
C LEU A 36 -27.12 6.18 8.06
N ASP A 37 -27.02 7.24 7.26
CA ASP A 37 -26.06 8.33 7.50
C ASP A 37 -26.35 9.13 8.78
N ASN A 38 -27.63 9.27 9.15
CA ASN A 38 -28.03 9.99 10.37
C ASN A 38 -28.08 9.09 11.62
N THR A 39 -28.03 7.76 11.48
CA THR A 39 -27.99 6.85 12.62
C THR A 39 -26.54 6.61 13.08
N VAL A 40 -26.29 6.86 14.36
CA VAL A 40 -24.99 6.66 15.03
C VAL A 40 -25.11 5.68 16.20
N GLY A 41 -23.97 5.19 16.69
CA GLY A 41 -23.92 4.34 17.87
C GLY A 41 -24.59 2.96 17.67
N PRO A 42 -25.25 2.40 18.71
CA PRO A 42 -25.74 1.02 18.69
C PRO A 42 -26.85 0.76 17.66
N GLU A 43 -27.69 1.76 17.39
CA GLU A 43 -28.75 1.64 16.37
C GLU A 43 -28.17 1.45 14.96
N ARG A 44 -26.99 2.03 14.69
CA ARG A 44 -26.29 1.85 13.40
C ARG A 44 -25.82 0.40 13.25
N ALA A 45 -25.37 -0.23 14.33
CA ALA A 45 -24.97 -1.64 14.31
C ALA A 45 -26.16 -2.56 13.99
N GLU A 46 -27.35 -2.23 14.49
CA GLU A 46 -28.58 -2.96 14.18
C GLU A 46 -28.97 -2.81 12.70
N LEU A 47 -28.85 -1.61 12.12
CA LEU A 47 -29.02 -1.42 10.67
C LEU A 47 -28.02 -2.26 9.86
N PHE A 48 -26.78 -2.36 10.29
CA PHE A 48 -25.79 -3.22 9.63
C PHE A 48 -26.14 -4.71 9.74
N ARG A 49 -26.70 -5.14 10.88
CA ARG A 49 -27.21 -6.51 11.02
C ARG A 49 -28.39 -6.76 10.07
N GLN A 50 -29.32 -5.82 9.95
CA GLN A 50 -30.42 -5.91 8.98
C GLN A 50 -29.93 -6.02 7.53
N ILE A 51 -28.87 -5.30 7.17
CA ILE A 51 -28.23 -5.44 5.85
C ILE A 51 -27.71 -6.87 5.66
N LEU A 52 -27.01 -7.43 6.64
CA LEU A 52 -26.45 -8.78 6.56
C LEU A 52 -27.50 -9.88 6.43
N ASP A 53 -28.63 -9.69 7.12
CA ASP A 53 -29.74 -10.65 7.11
C ASP A 53 -30.66 -10.47 5.88
N SER A 54 -30.39 -9.46 5.04
CA SER A 54 -31.23 -9.16 3.89
C SER A 54 -31.13 -10.22 2.79
N PRO A 55 -32.26 -10.65 2.22
CA PRO A 55 -32.26 -11.52 1.04
C PRO A 55 -31.75 -10.79 -0.23
N TYR A 56 -31.59 -9.46 -0.18
CA TYR A 56 -31.13 -8.65 -1.29
C TYR A 56 -29.67 -8.22 -1.15
N LEU A 57 -28.93 -8.84 -0.22
CA LEU A 57 -27.51 -8.58 -0.01
C LEU A 57 -26.70 -8.96 -1.26
N GLU A 58 -26.06 -7.96 -1.86
CA GLU A 58 -25.15 -8.15 -2.99
C GLU A 58 -23.82 -8.71 -2.47
N ASN A 59 -23.22 -9.69 -3.14
CA ASN A 59 -21.93 -10.30 -2.75
C ASN A 59 -21.90 -10.83 -1.30
N GLY A 60 -22.99 -11.42 -0.84
CA GLY A 60 -23.12 -11.89 0.54
C GLY A 60 -22.05 -12.92 0.97
N GLU A 61 -21.56 -13.75 0.05
CA GLU A 61 -20.47 -14.69 0.35
C GLU A 61 -19.16 -13.97 0.69
N ASP A 62 -18.75 -12.98 -0.11
CA ASP A 62 -17.55 -12.17 0.14
C ASP A 62 -17.65 -11.42 1.47
N ILE A 63 -18.82 -10.85 1.77
CA ILE A 63 -19.07 -10.13 3.01
C ILE A 63 -18.98 -11.08 4.21
N ARG A 64 -19.55 -12.27 4.09
CA ARG A 64 -19.47 -13.30 5.14
C ARG A 64 -18.04 -13.77 5.35
N ALA A 65 -17.23 -13.87 4.29
CA ALA A 65 -15.80 -14.18 4.42
C ALA A 65 -15.03 -13.05 5.11
N ASP A 66 -15.38 -11.78 4.84
CA ASP A 66 -14.80 -10.62 5.52
C ASP A 66 -15.22 -10.48 6.99
N ILE A 67 -16.34 -11.08 7.38
CA ILE A 67 -16.79 -11.13 8.79
C ILE A 67 -16.16 -12.32 9.51
N ASN A 68 -16.21 -13.50 8.88
CA ASN A 68 -15.74 -14.76 9.46
C ASN A 68 -14.29 -15.04 9.07
N THR A 69 -13.40 -14.10 9.40
CA THR A 69 -11.99 -14.17 9.01
C THR A 69 -11.22 -15.28 9.74
N GLY A 70 -11.79 -15.83 10.83
CA GLY A 70 -11.13 -16.78 11.71
C GLY A 70 -9.98 -16.19 12.54
N LYS A 71 -9.73 -14.87 12.46
CA LYS A 71 -8.66 -14.20 13.20
C LYS A 71 -9.19 -13.67 14.53
N PRO A 72 -8.76 -14.21 15.68
CA PRO A 72 -9.20 -13.69 16.98
C PRO A 72 -8.51 -12.37 17.31
N CYS A 73 -9.25 -11.45 17.91
CA CYS A 73 -8.73 -10.21 18.45
C CYS A 73 -7.80 -10.52 19.63
N PRO A 74 -6.54 -10.04 19.64
CA PRO A 74 -5.62 -10.34 20.73
C PRO A 74 -6.00 -9.65 22.06
N ALA A 75 -6.90 -8.66 22.04
CA ALA A 75 -7.35 -7.98 23.26
C ALA A 75 -8.53 -8.67 23.95
N CYS A 76 -9.48 -9.23 23.19
CA CYS A 76 -10.74 -9.75 23.76
C CYS A 76 -11.21 -11.08 23.16
N GLY A 77 -10.44 -11.69 22.25
CA GLY A 77 -10.75 -12.99 21.64
C GLY A 77 -11.82 -12.99 20.54
N ALA A 78 -12.62 -11.93 20.40
CA ALA A 78 -13.65 -11.84 19.37
C ALA A 78 -13.06 -11.89 17.94
N ILE A 79 -13.78 -12.46 16.98
CA ILE A 79 -13.30 -12.54 15.59
C ILE A 79 -13.20 -11.14 14.98
N LEU A 80 -12.05 -10.82 14.41
CA LEU A 80 -11.81 -9.57 13.69
C LEU A 80 -12.54 -9.59 12.35
N HIS A 81 -13.20 -8.49 12.01
CA HIS A 81 -13.80 -8.32 10.69
C HIS A 81 -12.83 -7.58 9.79
N ARG A 82 -12.58 -8.08 8.58
CA ARG A 82 -11.87 -7.33 7.53
C ARG A 82 -12.78 -6.23 7.01
N LYS A 83 -12.32 -4.98 7.14
CA LYS A 83 -13.07 -3.77 6.76
C LYS A 83 -12.56 -3.17 5.46
N LEU A 84 -11.25 -3.26 5.20
CA LEU A 84 -10.63 -2.82 3.95
C LEU A 84 -9.75 -3.94 3.39
N ARG A 85 -9.77 -4.12 2.06
CA ARG A 85 -8.87 -5.00 1.30
C ARG A 85 -7.90 -4.17 0.47
N ASN A 86 -6.64 -4.60 0.35
CA ASN A 86 -5.62 -3.98 -0.52
C ASN A 86 -5.55 -2.44 -0.39
N PHE A 87 -5.67 -1.94 0.83
CA PHE A 87 -5.62 -0.52 1.11
C PHE A 87 -4.16 -0.04 1.03
N SER A 88 -3.87 0.89 0.12
CA SER A 88 -2.55 1.51 -0.03
C SER A 88 -2.34 2.59 1.04
N ILE A 89 -1.34 2.38 1.89
CA ILE A 89 -0.83 3.40 2.82
C ILE A 89 0.29 4.18 2.11
N GLY A 90 0.33 5.51 2.27
CA GLY A 90 1.42 6.37 1.79
C GLY A 90 1.23 7.00 0.40
N SER A 91 0.22 6.55 -0.36
CA SER A 91 -0.09 7.09 -1.69
C SER A 91 -0.61 8.53 -1.70
N ASP A 92 -1.00 9.07 -0.55
CA ASP A 92 -1.43 10.46 -0.35
C ASP A 92 -0.28 11.42 -0.03
N GLY A 93 0.97 10.94 -0.01
CA GLY A 93 2.17 11.76 0.20
C GLY A 93 2.36 12.25 1.64
N TYR A 94 1.48 11.86 2.56
CA TYR A 94 1.50 12.21 3.98
C TYR A 94 1.62 10.94 4.84
N GLY A 95 2.77 10.27 4.78
CA GLY A 95 2.97 9.03 5.54
C GLY A 95 4.41 8.76 5.96
N GLY A 96 4.59 8.31 7.21
CA GLY A 96 5.88 7.88 7.79
C GLY A 96 6.50 6.61 7.16
N LEU A 97 5.98 6.15 6.02
CA LEU A 97 6.55 5.03 5.25
C LEU A 97 7.84 5.43 4.52
N SER A 98 8.08 6.73 4.31
CA SER A 98 9.36 7.23 3.79
C SER A 98 10.55 6.78 4.65
N SER A 99 10.37 6.66 5.97
CA SER A 99 11.39 6.13 6.89
C SER A 99 11.70 4.65 6.65
N LEU A 100 10.81 3.92 5.99
CA LEU A 100 10.98 2.54 5.55
C LEU A 100 11.43 2.45 4.08
N GLY A 101 11.68 3.59 3.42
CA GLY A 101 12.07 3.66 2.00
C GLY A 101 10.96 3.27 1.02
N LEU A 102 9.71 3.19 1.50
CA LEU A 102 8.58 2.75 0.68
C LEU A 102 7.70 3.94 0.27
N PRO A 103 7.39 4.11 -1.03
CA PRO A 103 6.45 5.14 -1.48
C PRO A 103 5.01 4.78 -1.10
N SER A 104 4.66 3.50 -1.12
CA SER A 104 3.38 2.99 -0.65
C SER A 104 3.49 1.53 -0.20
N TYR A 105 2.51 1.07 0.59
CA TYR A 105 2.41 -0.32 1.01
C TYR A 105 0.95 -0.77 1.11
N GLU A 106 0.61 -1.92 0.54
CA GLU A 106 -0.76 -2.44 0.53
C GLU A 106 -1.04 -3.36 1.72
N VAL A 107 -2.10 -3.03 2.46
CA VAL A 107 -2.54 -3.77 3.63
C VAL A 107 -4.03 -4.04 3.63
N ASP A 108 -4.44 -5.11 4.30
CA ASP A 108 -5.81 -5.32 4.72
C ASP A 108 -6.02 -4.74 6.12
N LEU A 109 -7.15 -4.05 6.33
CA LEU A 109 -7.55 -3.52 7.64
C LEU A 109 -8.56 -4.44 8.31
N TYR A 110 -8.25 -4.88 9.52
CA TYR A 110 -9.11 -5.70 10.35
C TYR A 110 -9.52 -4.93 11.61
N ALA A 111 -10.81 -4.95 11.96
CA ALA A 111 -11.33 -4.26 13.13
C ALA A 111 -12.16 -5.20 14.01
N CYS A 112 -11.91 -5.14 15.32
CA CYS A 112 -12.67 -5.88 16.32
C CYS A 112 -14.04 -5.23 16.55
N PRO A 113 -15.15 -5.95 16.35
CA PRO A 113 -16.49 -5.40 16.58
C PRO A 113 -16.82 -5.21 18.07
N GLN A 114 -16.05 -5.80 18.99
CA GLN A 114 -16.31 -5.74 20.44
C GLN A 114 -15.54 -4.64 21.15
N CYS A 115 -14.22 -4.54 20.92
CA CYS A 115 -13.36 -3.60 21.65
C CYS A 115 -12.77 -2.50 20.76
N GLY A 116 -13.08 -2.48 19.47
CA GLY A 116 -12.61 -1.46 18.52
C GLY A 116 -11.12 -1.55 18.15
N LYS A 117 -10.38 -2.56 18.62
CA LYS A 117 -8.97 -2.76 18.23
C LYS A 117 -8.88 -2.95 16.71
N VAL A 118 -7.89 -2.32 16.09
CA VAL A 118 -7.58 -2.45 14.66
C VAL A 118 -6.22 -3.10 14.47
N GLU A 119 -6.11 -3.96 13.45
CA GLU A 119 -4.87 -4.58 12.99
C GLU A 119 -4.72 -4.44 11.48
N LEU A 120 -3.48 -4.28 11.02
CA LEU A 120 -3.13 -4.19 9.61
C LEU A 120 -2.28 -5.40 9.24
N TYR A 121 -2.66 -6.07 8.15
CA TYR A 121 -1.94 -7.23 7.62
C TYR A 121 -1.49 -6.93 6.20
N THR A 122 -0.33 -7.44 5.79
CA THR A 122 0.08 -7.33 4.38
C THR A 122 -0.95 -8.02 3.48
N ALA A 123 -1.39 -7.32 2.43
CA ALA A 123 -2.50 -7.79 1.61
C ALA A 123 -2.16 -9.03 0.77
N ALA A 124 -0.91 -9.12 0.28
CA ALA A 124 -0.40 -10.27 -0.46
C ALA A 124 0.78 -10.95 0.25
N PRO A 125 0.77 -12.29 0.42
CA PRO A 125 1.92 -13.03 0.92
C PRO A 125 3.16 -12.74 0.08
N GLY A 126 4.28 -12.42 0.74
CA GLY A 126 5.54 -12.13 0.06
C GLY A 126 5.66 -10.73 -0.55
N ALA A 127 4.63 -9.86 -0.44
CA ALA A 127 4.74 -8.48 -0.94
C ALA A 127 5.90 -7.70 -0.29
N TRP A 128 6.12 -7.90 1.01
CA TRP A 128 7.29 -7.35 1.69
C TRP A 128 8.61 -7.89 1.11
N ALA A 129 8.67 -9.21 0.89
CA ALA A 129 9.85 -9.85 0.33
C ALA A 129 10.16 -9.31 -1.07
N ALA A 130 9.14 -9.14 -1.92
CA ALA A 130 9.29 -8.61 -3.27
C ALA A 130 9.78 -7.14 -3.32
N LEU A 131 9.49 -6.34 -2.29
CA LEU A 131 10.01 -4.97 -2.17
C LEU A 131 11.47 -4.93 -1.71
N THR A 132 11.89 -5.94 -0.95
CA THR A 132 13.28 -6.08 -0.48
C THR A 132 14.17 -6.87 -1.43
N ASP A 133 13.57 -7.64 -2.34
CA ASP A 133 14.25 -8.27 -3.48
C ASP A 133 14.57 -7.16 -4.50
N GLN A 134 15.60 -6.37 -4.21
CA GLN A 134 16.27 -5.65 -5.29
C GLN A 134 16.77 -6.72 -6.28
N PRO A 135 16.52 -6.58 -7.60
CA PRO A 135 17.14 -7.48 -8.55
C PRO A 135 18.64 -7.43 -8.27
N GLU A 136 19.22 -8.57 -7.92
CA GLU A 136 20.64 -8.70 -7.59
C GLU A 136 21.40 -7.98 -8.71
N ALA A 137 21.99 -6.83 -8.38
CA ALA A 137 22.54 -5.92 -9.38
C ALA A 137 23.50 -6.73 -10.25
N GLU A 138 23.20 -6.83 -11.54
CA GLU A 138 23.87 -7.72 -12.49
C GLU A 138 25.38 -7.63 -12.29
N GLN A 139 25.99 -8.65 -11.66
CA GLN A 139 27.41 -8.60 -11.33
C GLN A 139 28.23 -9.10 -12.51
N VAL A 140 29.13 -8.25 -13.00
CA VAL A 140 30.12 -8.64 -14.00
C VAL A 140 31.36 -9.20 -13.32
N THR A 141 32.05 -10.12 -13.99
CA THR A 141 33.33 -10.65 -13.51
C THR A 141 34.44 -9.84 -14.14
N CYS A 142 35.30 -9.23 -13.32
CA CYS A 142 36.45 -8.47 -13.82
C CYS A 142 37.36 -9.38 -14.64
N PRO A 143 37.68 -9.03 -15.91
CA PRO A 143 38.54 -9.85 -16.75
C PRO A 143 39.99 -9.92 -16.25
N ASP A 144 40.44 -8.92 -15.49
CA ASP A 144 41.83 -8.81 -15.02
C ASP A 144 42.11 -9.64 -13.76
N CYS A 145 41.17 -9.67 -12.82
CA CYS A 145 41.38 -10.30 -11.50
C CYS A 145 40.33 -11.33 -11.10
N GLY A 146 39.28 -11.53 -11.91
CA GLY A 146 38.21 -12.48 -11.65
C GLY A 146 37.22 -12.08 -10.55
N THR A 147 37.34 -10.88 -9.98
CA THR A 147 36.43 -10.42 -8.92
C THR A 147 35.08 -10.03 -9.52
N ARG A 148 33.98 -10.50 -8.93
CA ARG A 148 32.63 -10.05 -9.30
C ARG A 148 32.34 -8.68 -8.70
N HIS A 149 31.85 -7.75 -9.50
CA HIS A 149 31.48 -6.40 -9.08
C HIS A 149 30.36 -5.82 -9.95
N SER A 150 29.79 -4.68 -9.52
CA SER A 150 28.80 -3.96 -10.31
C SER A 150 29.43 -3.39 -11.60
N PRO A 151 28.75 -3.45 -12.77
CA PRO A 151 29.21 -2.87 -14.02
C PRO A 151 29.21 -1.34 -14.01
N LEU A 152 28.52 -0.73 -13.03
CA LEU A 152 28.44 0.72 -12.88
C LEU A 152 29.71 1.33 -12.28
N ILE A 153 30.62 0.50 -11.75
CA ILE A 153 31.89 0.93 -11.16
C ILE A 153 33.04 0.14 -11.77
N GLY A 154 34.22 0.76 -11.86
CA GLY A 154 35.46 0.05 -12.17
C GLY A 154 35.76 -1.00 -11.09
N CYS A 155 36.53 -2.04 -11.43
CA CYS A 155 36.81 -3.15 -10.50
C CYS A 155 37.45 -2.64 -9.20
N PRO A 156 36.78 -2.78 -8.04
CA PRO A 156 37.28 -2.24 -6.78
C PRO A 156 38.55 -2.96 -6.31
N SER A 157 38.68 -4.26 -6.60
CA SER A 157 39.88 -5.03 -6.23
C SER A 157 41.11 -4.61 -7.03
N CYS A 158 40.97 -4.33 -8.32
CA CYS A 158 42.06 -3.79 -9.13
C CYS A 158 42.46 -2.39 -8.67
N ALA A 159 41.47 -1.52 -8.37
CA ALA A 159 41.71 -0.17 -7.88
C ALA A 159 42.51 -0.17 -6.56
N VAL A 160 42.14 -1.01 -5.60
CA VAL A 160 42.86 -1.14 -4.31
C VAL A 160 44.28 -1.68 -4.50
N ARG A 161 44.47 -2.72 -5.33
CA ARG A 161 45.81 -3.25 -5.65
C ARG A 161 46.70 -2.19 -6.28
N GLN A 162 46.14 -1.39 -7.19
CA GLN A 162 46.88 -0.34 -7.88
C GLN A 162 47.24 0.83 -6.95
N ALA A 163 46.33 1.23 -6.06
CA ALA A 163 46.59 2.22 -5.02
C ALA A 163 47.67 1.76 -4.04
N GLY A 164 47.65 0.48 -3.64
CA GLY A 164 48.69 -0.13 -2.79
C GLY A 164 50.04 -0.31 -3.48
N SER A 165 50.08 -0.31 -4.82
CA SER A 165 51.30 -0.49 -5.62
C SER A 165 51.99 0.84 -5.99
N GLY A 166 51.46 1.99 -5.58
CA GLY A 166 52.07 3.30 -5.80
C GLY A 166 52.25 3.71 -7.26
N ARG A 167 51.55 3.08 -8.22
CA ARG A 167 51.63 3.43 -9.64
C ARG A 167 50.51 4.38 -10.03
N THR A 168 50.83 5.67 -10.06
CA THR A 168 50.03 6.71 -10.71
C THR A 168 50.00 6.47 -12.21
N PHE A 169 48.81 6.56 -12.83
CA PHE A 169 48.72 6.67 -14.29
C PHE A 169 49.39 7.98 -14.73
N PRO A 170 50.06 8.03 -15.91
CA PRO A 170 50.33 9.30 -16.57
C PRO A 170 48.97 9.96 -16.84
N GLN A 171 48.71 11.11 -16.21
CA GLN A 171 47.63 11.96 -16.69
C GLN A 171 47.99 12.35 -18.12
N GLU A 172 47.10 12.04 -19.06
CA GLU A 172 47.14 12.64 -20.38
C GLU A 172 46.94 14.16 -20.18
N GLU A 173 48.05 14.88 -20.27
CA GLU A 173 48.12 16.33 -20.15
C GLU A 173 47.45 16.94 -21.38
N LYS A 174 46.12 17.07 -21.36
CA LYS A 174 45.41 17.90 -22.32
C LYS A 174 45.63 19.37 -21.94
N GLN A 175 46.60 19.93 -22.67
CA GLN A 175 46.95 21.32 -22.78
C GLN A 175 45.78 22.28 -22.56
N SER A 176 46.09 23.24 -21.71
CA SER A 176 45.36 24.45 -21.42
C SER A 176 45.22 25.37 -22.64
N THR A 177 44.00 25.82 -22.92
CA THR A 177 43.78 27.12 -23.58
C THR A 177 42.59 27.86 -22.97
N SER A 178 42.94 28.92 -22.21
CA SER A 178 42.33 30.27 -22.23
C SER A 178 40.84 30.49 -21.90
N LYS A 179 40.65 31.13 -20.73
CA LYS A 179 39.75 32.27 -20.43
C LYS A 179 38.26 32.18 -20.83
N ARG A 180 37.39 32.15 -19.80
CA ARG A 180 36.42 33.24 -19.53
C ARG A 180 35.83 33.15 -18.13
N SER A 181 36.14 34.15 -17.32
CA SER A 181 35.44 34.44 -16.07
C SER A 181 33.99 34.83 -16.39
N LYS A 182 33.01 34.13 -15.82
CA LYS A 182 31.63 34.60 -15.71
C LYS A 182 31.17 34.39 -14.27
N LYS A 183 31.04 35.50 -13.55
CA LYS A 183 30.42 35.57 -12.23
C LYS A 183 28.99 35.04 -12.32
N VAL A 184 28.59 34.23 -11.34
CA VAL A 184 27.19 33.84 -11.11
C VAL A 184 26.51 34.89 -10.21
N PRO A 185 25.22 35.20 -10.41
CA PRO A 185 24.64 36.46 -9.97
C PRO A 185 23.53 36.29 -8.91
N TRP A 186 23.87 36.00 -7.65
CA TRP A 186 23.06 36.39 -6.47
C TRP A 186 23.82 36.13 -5.15
N GLU A 187 24.81 36.97 -4.84
CA GLU A 187 25.16 37.25 -3.45
C GLU A 187 24.62 38.65 -3.14
N LYS A 188 23.56 38.66 -2.32
CA LYS A 188 22.89 39.78 -1.59
C LYS A 188 22.92 41.18 -2.18
#